data_AF-A0A7V9TVG5-F1
#
_entry.id   AF-A0A7V9TVG5-F1
#
_cell.length_a   1.000
_cell.length_b   1.000
_cell.length_c   1.000
_cell.angle_alpha   90.00
_cell.angle_beta   90.00
_cell.angle_gamma   90.00
#
_symmetry.space_group_name_H-M   'P 1'
#
loop_
_entity.id
_entity.type
_entity.pdbx_description
1 polymer ?
#
loop_
_entity_poly.entity_id
_entity_poly.type
_entity_poly.pdbx_seq_one_letter_code
_entity_poly.pdbx_strand_id
1 'polypeptide(L)'
;MFTLPYLSTISCPLYTRVDVNGQNYRINMNPLSGAQAYYPETNYVNMTCTRLNSSGKCNSWQIEPSGTYVPAGGTTSVRGNVGKLVKVVTVKGRTTDIDQGDFYFSFSIGVTNP
;
A
#
# COMPACT_ATOMS: atom_id res chain seq x y z
N MET A 1 -17.83 4.46 -8.38
CA MET A 1 -16.72 3.77 -9.06
C MET A 1 -15.89 4.84 -9.77
N PHE A 2 -14.63 5.01 -9.37
CA PHE A 2 -13.77 6.08 -9.88
C PHE A 2 -13.28 5.71 -11.30
N THR A 3 -13.35 6.64 -12.24
CA THR A 3 -12.87 6.41 -13.61
C THR A 3 -11.48 7.01 -13.75
N LEU A 4 -10.46 6.17 -13.89
CA LEU A 4 -9.11 6.59 -14.25
C LEU A 4 -8.88 6.38 -15.74
N PRO A 5 -8.45 7.41 -16.48
CA PRO A 5 -7.98 7.25 -17.85
C PRO A 5 -6.88 6.17 -17.96
N TYR A 6 -6.76 5.56 -19.13
CA TYR A 6 -5.67 4.62 -19.40
C TYR A 6 -4.32 5.29 -19.17
N LEU A 7 -3.40 4.58 -18.49
CA LEU A 7 -2.07 5.04 -18.08
C LEU A 7 -2.05 6.25 -17.14
N SER A 8 -3.20 6.69 -16.63
CA SER A 8 -3.21 7.67 -15.56
C SER A 8 -2.81 7.04 -14.24
N THR A 9 -2.05 7.80 -13.46
CA THR A 9 -1.58 7.43 -12.13
C THR A 9 -2.19 8.37 -11.10
N ILE A 10 -2.65 7.81 -9.99
CA ILE A 10 -3.03 8.59 -8.81
C ILE A 10 -2.29 8.09 -7.58
N SER A 11 -2.08 9.00 -6.63
CA SER A 11 -1.55 8.66 -5.32
C SER A 11 -2.71 8.40 -4.36
N CYS A 12 -2.68 7.27 -3.65
CA CYS A 12 -3.74 6.84 -2.75
C CYS A 12 -3.19 6.29 -1.44
N PRO A 13 -3.95 6.37 -0.34
CA PRO A 13 -3.67 5.58 0.85
C PRO A 13 -3.72 4.07 0.53
N LEU A 14 -2.86 3.26 1.15
CA LEU A 14 -2.92 1.80 1.09
C LEU A 14 -3.13 1.21 2.48
N TYR A 15 -4.13 0.34 2.56
CA TYR A 15 -4.41 -0.51 3.70
C TYR A 15 -4.51 -1.94 3.18
N THR A 16 -3.50 -2.77 3.46
CA THR A 16 -3.46 -4.15 2.95
C THR A 16 -3.10 -5.15 4.03
N ARG A 17 -3.61 -6.37 3.88
CA ARG A 17 -3.35 -7.52 4.74
C ARG A 17 -2.30 -8.42 4.11
N VAL A 18 -1.38 -8.92 4.91
CA VAL A 18 -0.41 -9.96 4.53
C VAL A 18 -0.41 -11.03 5.62
N ASP A 19 -0.58 -12.29 5.24
CA ASP A 19 -0.45 -13.42 6.16
C ASP A 19 0.94 -14.04 6.00
N VAL A 20 1.69 -14.12 7.09
CA VAL A 20 3.05 -14.69 7.12
C VAL A 20 3.12 -15.72 8.23
N ASN A 21 3.44 -16.98 7.89
CA ASN A 21 3.54 -18.08 8.86
C ASN A 21 2.28 -18.22 9.76
N GLY A 22 1.09 -18.04 9.18
CA GLY A 22 -0.18 -18.10 9.90
C GLY A 22 -0.47 -16.90 10.81
N GLN A 23 0.41 -15.90 10.84
CA GLN A 23 0.21 -14.64 11.56
C GLN A 23 -0.35 -13.58 10.61
N ASN A 24 -1.28 -12.78 11.12
CA ASN A 24 -1.89 -11.71 10.37
C ASN A 24 -1.12 -10.40 10.56
N TYR A 25 -0.67 -9.82 9.45
CA TYR A 25 -0.08 -8.50 9.42
C TYR A 25 -0.88 -7.57 8.51
N ARG A 26 -0.72 -6.28 8.76
CA ARG A 26 -1.17 -5.20 7.89
C ARG A 26 -0.01 -4.29 7.56
N ILE A 27 0.00 -3.82 6.33
CA ILE A 27 0.88 -2.75 5.87
C ILE A 27 0.00 -1.53 5.65
N ASN A 28 0.25 -0.48 6.41
CA ASN A 28 -0.50 0.77 6.34
C ASN A 28 0.38 1.88 5.77
N MET A 29 -0.15 2.57 4.77
CA MET A 29 0.50 3.64 4.00
C MET A 29 -0.53 4.75 3.80
N ASN A 30 -0.86 5.42 4.89
CA ASN A 30 -2.03 6.28 5.02
C ASN A 30 -1.67 7.57 5.76
N PRO A 31 -1.03 8.55 5.09
CA PRO A 31 -0.64 9.83 5.71
C PRO A 31 -1.80 10.82 5.87
N LEU A 32 -3.05 10.43 5.57
CA LEU A 32 -4.22 11.31 5.70
C LEU A 32 -4.92 11.13 7.04
N SER A 33 -5.18 12.23 7.73
CA SER A 33 -5.86 12.26 9.03
C SER A 33 -7.28 11.67 9.02
N GLY A 34 -7.92 11.55 7.84
CA GLY A 34 -9.22 10.91 7.65
C GLY A 34 -9.17 9.43 7.25
N ALA A 35 -7.99 8.81 7.18
CA ALA A 35 -7.87 7.40 6.81
C ALA A 35 -8.25 6.47 7.98
N GLN A 36 -8.69 5.25 7.65
CA GLN A 36 -9.10 4.22 8.63
C GLN A 36 -7.99 3.86 9.63
N ALA A 37 -6.73 3.97 9.22
CA ALA A 37 -5.56 3.83 10.10
C ALA A 37 -4.55 4.92 9.71
N TYR A 38 -4.59 6.06 10.42
CA TYR A 38 -3.79 7.24 10.14
C TYR A 38 -2.36 7.12 10.69
N TYR A 39 -1.37 7.22 9.80
CA TYR A 39 0.05 7.22 10.13
C TYR A 39 0.75 8.32 9.32
N PRO A 40 0.90 9.54 9.87
CA PRO A 40 1.42 10.72 9.15
C PRO A 40 2.84 10.54 8.59
N GLU A 41 3.63 9.66 9.19
CA GLU A 41 5.00 9.33 8.82
C GLU A 41 5.10 8.44 7.57
N THR A 42 3.99 7.87 7.12
CA THR A 42 3.96 6.93 5.98
C THR A 42 3.81 7.66 4.63
N ASN A 43 4.08 6.97 3.53
CA ASN A 43 3.87 7.51 2.19
C ASN A 43 2.59 6.95 1.55
N TYR A 44 2.07 7.65 0.54
CA TYR A 44 1.03 7.09 -0.36
C TYR A 44 1.61 6.02 -1.27
N VAL A 45 0.74 5.29 -1.97
CA VAL A 45 1.12 4.43 -3.09
C VAL A 45 0.67 5.06 -4.40
N ASN A 46 1.37 4.76 -5.49
CA ASN A 46 0.92 5.10 -6.83
C ASN A 46 0.12 3.93 -7.41
N MET A 47 -1.09 4.24 -7.85
CA MET A 47 -1.97 3.32 -8.55
C MET A 47 -2.15 3.80 -9.99
N THR A 48 -1.74 2.97 -10.94
CA THR A 48 -1.77 3.26 -12.37
C THR A 48 -2.77 2.35 -13.07
N CYS A 49 -3.63 2.92 -13.92
CA CYS A 49 -4.51 2.12 -14.76
C CYS A 49 -3.72 1.50 -15.93
N THR A 50 -3.64 0.17 -15.99
CA THR A 50 -2.85 -0.54 -17.01
C THR A 50 -3.69 -1.22 -18.08
N ARG A 51 -5.02 -1.27 -17.94
CA ARG A 51 -5.91 -1.82 -18.97
C ARG A 51 -7.33 -1.30 -18.83
N LEU A 52 -8.00 -1.02 -19.94
CA LEU A 52 -9.43 -0.70 -20.00
C LEU A 52 -10.26 -1.94 -20.38
N ASN A 53 -11.51 -2.00 -19.91
CA ASN A 53 -12.52 -2.94 -20.42
C ASN A 53 -13.21 -2.40 -21.69
N SER A 54 -14.14 -3.18 -22.25
CA SER A 54 -14.91 -2.82 -23.44
C SER A 54 -15.75 -1.55 -23.29
N SER A 55 -16.07 -1.14 -22.06
CA SER A 55 -16.78 0.11 -21.76
C SER A 55 -15.85 1.29 -21.46
N GLY A 56 -14.54 1.16 -21.70
CA GLY A 56 -13.56 2.22 -21.49
C GLY A 56 -13.24 2.50 -20.00
N LYS A 57 -13.66 1.62 -19.08
CA LYS A 57 -13.34 1.75 -17.64
C LYS A 57 -12.08 0.97 -17.31
N CYS A 58 -11.31 1.46 -16.34
CA CYS A 58 -10.13 0.75 -15.87
C CYS A 58 -10.50 -0.62 -15.30
N ASN A 59 -9.85 -1.66 -15.81
CA ASN A 59 -10.06 -3.08 -15.44
C ASN A 59 -8.77 -3.76 -14.98
N SER A 60 -7.64 -3.07 -15.03
CA SER A 60 -6.40 -3.55 -14.43
C SER A 60 -5.62 -2.38 -13.85
N TRP A 61 -5.08 -2.59 -12.66
CA TRP A 61 -4.33 -1.61 -11.89
C TRP A 61 -2.97 -2.17 -11.56
N GLN A 62 -1.97 -1.29 -11.58
CA GLN A 62 -0.66 -1.53 -11.05
C GLN A 62 -0.45 -0.62 -9.84
N ILE A 63 -0.14 -1.21 -8.69
CA ILE A 63 0.06 -0.48 -7.44
C ILE A 63 1.50 -0.66 -6.98
N GLU A 64 2.19 0.45 -6.76
CA GLU A 64 3.61 0.48 -6.46
C GLU A 64 3.92 1.62 -5.47
N PRO A 65 5.07 1.58 -4.77
CA PRO A 65 5.49 2.69 -3.93
C PRO A 65 5.54 4.02 -4.70
N SER A 66 5.15 5.11 -4.05
CA SER A 66 5.20 6.45 -4.65
C SER A 66 6.55 7.14 -4.45
N GLY A 67 7.28 6.74 -3.43
CA GLY A 67 8.57 7.30 -3.04
C GLY A 67 9.76 6.46 -3.46
N THR A 68 10.93 6.99 -3.15
CA THR A 68 12.20 6.30 -3.23
C THR A 68 13.00 6.56 -1.95
N TYR A 69 13.92 5.66 -1.62
CA TYR A 69 14.84 5.80 -0.50
C TYR A 69 16.24 5.33 -0.91
N VAL A 70 17.27 5.78 -0.21
CA VAL A 70 18.63 5.26 -0.38
C VAL A 70 18.90 4.30 0.77
N PRO A 71 19.14 3.00 0.51
CA PRO A 71 19.48 2.06 1.57
C PRO A 71 20.74 2.48 2.33
N ALA A 72 20.84 2.12 3.61
CA ALA A 72 22.03 2.39 4.41
C ALA A 72 23.29 1.78 3.74
N GLY A 73 24.30 2.61 3.47
CA GLY A 73 25.52 2.20 2.75
C GLY A 73 25.39 2.13 1.23
N GLY A 74 24.21 2.43 0.67
CA GLY A 74 23.98 2.52 -0.77
C GLY A 74 24.22 3.93 -1.33
N THR A 75 24.49 4.02 -2.63
CA THR A 75 24.57 5.28 -3.38
C THR A 75 23.41 5.46 -4.36
N THR A 76 22.59 4.41 -4.54
CA THR A 76 21.47 4.39 -5.50
C THR A 76 20.14 4.48 -4.78
N SER A 77 19.24 5.30 -5.32
CA SER A 77 17.87 5.40 -4.85
C SER A 77 17.05 4.21 -5.35
N VAL A 78 16.32 3.56 -4.46
CA VAL A 78 15.48 2.39 -4.73
C VAL A 78 14.02 2.78 -4.48
N ARG A 79 13.11 2.24 -5.28
CA ARG A 79 11.68 2.47 -5.11
C ARG A 79 11.19 1.84 -3.81
N GLY A 80 10.62 2.65 -2.94
CA GLY A 80 10.10 2.19 -1.66
C GLY A 80 9.49 3.32 -0.85
N ASN A 81 8.60 2.91 0.03
CA ASN A 81 7.84 3.81 0.89
C ASN A 81 8.12 3.48 2.35
N VAL A 82 8.11 4.50 3.19
CA VAL A 82 7.87 4.32 4.62
C VAL A 82 6.43 3.85 4.79
N GLY A 83 6.25 2.67 5.37
CA GLY A 83 4.97 2.12 5.76
C GLY A 83 5.00 1.63 7.19
N LYS A 84 3.83 1.60 7.82
CA LYS A 84 3.66 1.05 9.16
C LYS A 84 3.34 -0.43 9.07
N LEU A 85 4.12 -1.26 9.77
CA LEU A 85 3.80 -2.68 9.92
C LEU A 85 2.98 -2.87 11.21
N VAL A 86 1.81 -3.47 11.08
CA VAL A 86 0.93 -3.76 12.22
C VAL A 86 0.67 -5.25 12.28
N LYS A 87 0.90 -5.86 13.43
CA LYS A 87 0.48 -7.24 13.68
C LYS A 87 -0.92 -7.24 14.26
N VAL A 88 -1.82 -7.99 13.66
CA VAL A 88 -3.21 -8.12 14.11
C VAL A 88 -3.33 -9.39 14.93
N VAL A 89 -3.63 -9.24 16.21
CA VAL A 89 -3.83 -10.37 17.13
C VAL A 89 -5.26 -10.41 17.64
N THR A 90 -5.76 -11.59 17.98
CA THR A 90 -7.04 -11.74 18.67
C THR A 90 -6.78 -12.15 20.11
N VAL A 91 -7.14 -11.28 21.06
CA VAL A 91 -6.99 -11.54 22.50
C VAL A 91 -8.39 -11.52 23.12
N LYS A 92 -8.78 -12.62 23.77
CA LYS A 92 -10.11 -12.77 24.42
C LYS A 92 -11.28 -12.41 23.49
N GLY A 93 -11.21 -12.82 22.22
CA GLY A 93 -12.26 -12.57 21.23
C GLY A 93 -12.29 -11.15 20.66
N ARG A 94 -11.34 -10.28 21.01
CA ARG A 94 -11.20 -8.94 20.45
C ARG A 94 -9.96 -8.85 19.58
N THR A 95 -10.11 -8.25 18.40
CA THR A 95 -8.98 -7.92 17.53
C THR A 95 -8.23 -6.72 18.11
N THR A 96 -6.92 -6.82 18.20
CA THR A 96 -6.02 -5.78 18.68
C THR A 96 -4.87 -5.64 17.70
N ASP A 97 -4.57 -4.39 17.37
CA ASP A 97 -3.49 -4.02 16.48
C ASP A 97 -2.24 -3.73 17.33
N ILE A 98 -1.13 -4.41 17.03
CA ILE A 98 0.17 -4.20 17.66
C ILE A 98 1.09 -3.55 16.64
N ASP A 99 1.52 -2.32 16.91
CA ASP A 99 2.53 -1.63 16.12
C ASP A 99 3.86 -2.42 16.15
N GLN A 100 4.42 -2.72 14.99
CA GLN A 100 5.72 -3.39 14.84
C GLN A 100 6.84 -2.44 14.41
N GLY A 101 6.51 -1.20 14.09
CA GLY A 101 7.42 -0.15 13.64
C GLY A 101 7.21 0.29 12.19
N ASP A 102 8.06 1.24 11.79
CA ASP A 102 8.10 1.82 10.46
C ASP A 102 9.22 1.21 9.65
N PHE A 103 8.90 0.79 8.43
CA PHE A 103 9.83 0.11 7.55
C PHE A 103 9.76 0.66 6.13
N TYR A 104 10.87 0.53 5.41
CA TYR A 104 10.87 0.70 3.96
C TYR A 104 10.27 -0.54 3.29
N PHE A 105 9.18 -0.33 2.55
CA PHE A 105 8.51 -1.35 1.77
C PHE A 105 8.73 -1.11 0.28
N SER A 106 9.12 -2.16 -0.43
CA SER A 106 9.16 -2.20 -1.89
C SER A 106 8.29 -3.35 -2.37
N PHE A 107 7.40 -3.09 -3.32
CA PHE A 107 6.46 -4.08 -3.86
C PHE A 107 5.94 -3.66 -5.23
N SER A 108 5.27 -4.60 -5.89
CA SER A 108 4.52 -4.41 -7.12
C SER A 108 3.28 -5.28 -7.05
N ILE A 109 2.09 -4.68 -7.03
CA ILE A 109 0.81 -5.39 -6.93
C ILE A 109 0.03 -5.14 -8.21
N GLY A 110 -0.23 -6.22 -8.95
CA GLY A 110 -1.15 -6.21 -10.08
C GLY A 110 -2.55 -6.62 -9.64
N VAL A 111 -3.55 -5.79 -9.94
CA VAL A 111 -4.97 -6.11 -9.73
C VAL A 111 -5.65 -6.18 -11.08
N THR A 112 -6.38 -7.25 -11.36
CA THR A 112 -7.11 -7.43 -12.62
C THR A 112 -8.54 -7.84 -12.33
N ASN A 113 -9.49 -7.34 -13.12
CA ASN A 113 -10.92 -7.57 -12.93
C ASN A 113 -11.40 -7.24 -11.50
N PRO A 114 -11.14 -6.00 -11.03
CA PRO A 114 -11.52 -5.53 -9.70
C PRO A 114 -13.03 -5.40 -9.51
#